data_AF-A0A7M7JAP1-F1
#
_entry.id   AF-A0A7M7JAP1-F1
#
_cell.length_a   1.000
_cell.length_b   1.000
_cell.length_c   1.000
_cell.angle_alpha   90.00
_cell.angle_beta   90.00
_cell.angle_gamma   90.00
#
_symmetry.space_group_name_H-M   'P 1'
#
loop_
_entity.id
_entity.type
_entity.pdbx_description
1 polymer ?
#
loop_
_entity_poly.entity_id
_entity_poly.type
_entity_poly.pdbx_seq_one_letter_code
_entity_poly.pdbx_strand_id
1 'polypeptide(L)'
;MAGGGKTLKIQLMLEKCTEGHESNGTPTPADNNESGKSRKEVFYKGDGARFDLDTTIKFNINGTYELSIIFRPVVRIERMEIMGDVKTPSEKSRDLESVTYVAYFDTKAKQNSKNGKRDKIHIFLDLGEYGPLNFDLQAKYYREKDNHAVWGNQLHHIDLEAFCSGGEVKISKMLFW
;
A
#
# COMPACT_ATOMS: atom_id res chain seq x y z
N MET A 1 -35.71 -8.58 -5.95
CA MET A 1 -34.96 -8.55 -4.68
C MET A 1 -33.90 -7.47 -4.80
N ALA A 2 -33.99 -6.40 -4.01
CA ALA A 2 -32.98 -5.35 -3.98
C ALA A 2 -31.78 -5.87 -3.18
N GLY A 3 -30.74 -6.34 -3.87
CA GLY A 3 -29.49 -6.74 -3.23
C GLY A 3 -28.78 -5.50 -2.72
N GLY A 4 -28.86 -5.24 -1.40
CA GLY A 4 -28.06 -4.20 -0.76
C GLY A 4 -26.59 -4.49 -0.98
N GLY A 5 -25.90 -3.64 -1.75
CA GLY A 5 -24.47 -3.80 -2.03
C GLY A 5 -23.68 -3.78 -0.73
N LYS A 6 -22.82 -4.79 -0.50
CA LYS A 6 -21.93 -4.80 0.66
C LYS A 6 -20.93 -3.64 0.53
N THR A 7 -20.82 -2.81 1.56
CA THR A 7 -19.81 -1.75 1.64
C THR A 7 -18.57 -2.24 2.37
N LEU A 8 -17.39 -1.89 1.88
CA LEU A 8 -16.11 -2.17 2.50
C LEU A 8 -15.40 -0.85 2.82
N LYS A 9 -14.92 -0.70 4.05
CA LYS A 9 -13.95 0.33 4.41
C LYS A 9 -12.57 -0.30 4.44
N ILE A 10 -11.64 0.29 3.71
CA ILE A 10 -10.27 -0.22 3.58
C ILE A 10 -9.33 0.91 3.96
N GLN A 11 -8.38 0.64 4.84
CA GLN A 11 -7.34 1.61 5.18
C GLN A 11 -5.98 1.07 4.76
N LEU A 12 -5.22 1.87 4.02
CA LEU A 12 -3.87 1.54 3.58
C LEU A 12 -2.86 2.37 4.36
N MET A 13 -1.79 1.74 4.85
CA MET A 13 -0.64 2.44 5.43
C MET A 13 0.61 2.03 4.65
N LEU A 14 1.46 3.01 4.36
CA LEU A 14 2.68 2.84 3.57
C LEU A 14 3.87 3.37 4.34
N GLU A 15 4.84 2.51 4.59
CA GLU A 15 6.05 2.87 5.32
C GLU A 15 7.29 2.33 4.60
N LYS A 16 8.37 3.13 4.56
CA LYS A 16 9.65 2.65 4.03
C LYS A 16 10.34 1.83 5.12
N CYS A 17 10.72 0.60 4.81
CA CYS A 17 11.58 -0.19 5.68
C CYS A 17 12.99 0.42 5.69
N THR A 18 13.58 0.65 6.86
CA THR A 18 15.01 0.95 6.93
C THR A 18 15.82 -0.34 7.08
N GLU A 19 16.89 -0.47 6.30
CA GLU A 19 17.85 -1.54 6.49
C GLU A 19 18.56 -1.39 7.85
N GLY A 20 18.53 -2.46 8.65
CA GLY A 20 19.61 -2.77 9.57
C GLY A 20 20.72 -3.43 8.74
N HIS A 21 21.90 -2.83 8.77
CA HIS A 21 23.19 -3.28 8.23
C HIS A 21 23.29 -4.79 7.90
N GLU A 22 23.58 -5.17 6.65
CA GLU A 22 23.91 -6.56 6.27
C GLU A 22 25.30 -6.99 6.80
N SER A 23 25.40 -8.15 7.47
CA SER A 23 26.23 -9.30 7.02
C SER A 23 26.27 -10.48 8.03
N ASN A 24 26.02 -11.67 7.48
CA ASN A 24 26.50 -13.01 7.88
C ASN A 24 26.32 -13.51 9.32
N GLY A 25 25.31 -14.38 9.52
CA GLY A 25 25.24 -15.30 10.65
C GLY A 25 24.06 -16.26 10.50
N THR A 26 24.34 -17.56 10.50
CA THR A 26 23.34 -18.65 10.50
C THR A 26 22.29 -18.42 11.60
N PRO A 27 20.98 -18.49 11.34
CA PRO A 27 19.98 -18.28 12.38
C PRO A 27 19.95 -19.49 13.33
N THR A 28 20.30 -19.26 14.60
CA THR A 28 20.01 -20.18 15.70
C THR A 28 18.55 -20.06 16.14
N PRO A 29 17.85 -21.16 16.45
CA PRO A 29 16.44 -21.14 16.82
C PRO A 29 16.27 -20.75 18.29
N ALA A 30 16.35 -19.45 18.61
CA ALA A 30 16.01 -18.95 19.96
C ALA A 30 15.66 -17.46 20.11
N ASP A 31 15.52 -16.65 19.04
CA ASP A 31 15.20 -15.22 19.19
C ASP A 31 13.75 -14.90 18.78
N ASN A 32 12.82 -15.18 19.71
CA ASN A 32 11.50 -14.54 19.72
C ASN A 32 11.64 -13.14 20.34
N ASN A 33 12.25 -12.20 19.60
CA ASN A 33 12.15 -10.78 19.91
C ASN A 33 12.36 -9.97 18.63
N GLU A 34 11.27 -9.57 17.98
CA GLU A 34 11.29 -8.76 16.75
C GLU A 34 11.68 -7.31 17.10
N SER A 35 12.96 -7.12 17.43
CA SER A 35 13.56 -5.84 17.82
C SER A 35 14.20 -5.15 16.61
N GLY A 36 13.73 -3.94 16.28
CA GLY A 36 14.62 -2.91 15.73
C GLY A 36 14.52 -2.53 14.25
N LYS A 37 13.45 -2.83 13.50
CA LYS A 37 13.25 -2.20 12.19
C LYS A 37 12.65 -0.81 12.36
N SER A 38 13.48 0.23 12.30
CA SER A 38 12.99 1.61 12.13
C SER A 38 12.21 1.70 10.81
N ARG A 39 11.12 2.46 10.82
CA ARG A 39 10.30 2.73 9.64
C ARG A 39 10.40 4.21 9.34
N LYS A 40 10.52 4.54 8.06
CA LYS A 40 10.52 5.93 7.58
C LYS A 40 9.19 6.27 6.96
N GLU A 41 8.78 7.52 7.19
CA GLU A 41 7.54 8.09 6.72
C GLU A 41 7.51 8.16 5.19
N VAL A 42 6.34 7.96 4.62
CA VAL A 42 6.04 8.24 3.22
C VAL A 42 5.34 9.60 3.14
N PHE A 43 5.50 10.32 2.03
CA PHE A 43 4.90 11.64 1.84
C PHE A 43 4.01 11.66 0.61
N TYR A 44 3.03 12.55 0.58
CA TYR A 44 2.17 12.78 -0.57
C TYR A 44 1.97 14.27 -0.84
N LYS A 45 1.50 14.59 -2.05
CA LYS A 45 1.11 15.94 -2.44
C LYS A 45 -0.17 15.91 -3.27
N GLY A 46 -1.12 16.79 -2.94
CA GLY A 46 -2.26 17.10 -3.79
C GLY A 46 -1.82 17.78 -5.09
N ASP A 47 -2.17 17.17 -6.22
CA ASP A 47 -1.94 17.67 -7.56
C ASP A 47 -3.16 18.39 -8.17
N GLY A 48 -4.36 18.18 -7.62
CA GLY A 48 -5.62 18.69 -8.19
C GLY A 48 -5.96 18.00 -9.52
N ALA A 49 -6.73 18.64 -10.39
CA ALA A 49 -7.19 18.05 -11.67
C ALA A 49 -6.12 18.01 -12.79
N ARG A 50 -4.83 18.03 -12.46
CA ARG A 50 -3.74 18.10 -13.45
C ARG A 50 -3.33 16.75 -14.03
N PHE A 51 -3.64 15.66 -13.35
CA PHE A 51 -3.25 14.29 -13.72
C PHE A 51 -4.44 13.34 -13.49
N ASP A 52 -4.26 12.07 -13.86
CA ASP A 52 -5.27 11.01 -13.74
C ASP A 52 -5.81 10.87 -12.31
N LEU A 53 -4.94 11.04 -11.31
CA LEU A 53 -5.29 11.08 -9.91
C LEU A 53 -4.87 12.41 -9.30
N ASP A 54 -5.65 12.88 -8.33
CA ASP A 54 -5.50 14.20 -7.73
C ASP A 54 -4.38 14.27 -6.68
N THR A 55 -3.74 13.15 -6.37
CA THR A 55 -2.76 13.01 -5.29
C THR A 55 -1.59 12.16 -5.74
N THR A 56 -0.36 12.56 -5.42
CA THR A 56 0.87 11.82 -5.73
C THR A 56 1.61 11.43 -4.46
N ILE A 57 1.83 10.13 -4.28
CA ILE A 57 2.68 9.56 -3.25
C ILE A 57 4.14 9.59 -3.70
N LYS A 58 5.06 9.77 -2.76
CA LYS A 58 6.48 9.96 -3.01
C LYS A 58 7.29 8.85 -2.39
N PHE A 59 8.06 8.18 -3.24
CA PHE A 59 8.92 7.07 -2.86
C PHE A 59 10.36 7.41 -3.16
N ASN A 60 11.28 6.88 -2.38
CA ASN A 60 12.65 6.74 -2.80
C ASN A 60 12.78 5.51 -3.70
N ILE A 61 13.64 5.57 -4.72
CA ILE A 61 14.12 4.39 -5.44
C ILE A 61 15.00 3.54 -4.53
N ASN A 62 15.22 2.28 -4.92
CA ASN A 62 16.06 1.32 -4.19
C ASN A 62 15.62 1.07 -2.73
N GLY A 63 14.36 1.36 -2.40
CA GLY A 63 13.77 1.07 -1.10
C GLY A 63 12.79 -0.10 -1.14
N THR A 64 12.65 -0.75 0.01
CA THR A 64 11.57 -1.71 0.30
C THR A 64 10.49 -1.00 1.13
N TYR A 65 9.24 -1.23 0.79
CA TYR A 65 8.08 -0.61 1.42
C TYR A 65 7.14 -1.66 1.95
N GLU A 66 6.61 -1.41 3.15
CA GLU A 66 5.51 -2.16 3.72
C GLU A 66 4.19 -1.50 3.31
N LEU A 67 3.25 -2.30 2.80
CA LEU A 67 1.85 -1.95 2.64
C LEU A 67 1.04 -2.74 3.67
N SER A 68 0.52 -2.03 4.67
CA SER A 68 -0.48 -2.57 5.60
C SER A 68 -1.88 -2.24 5.08
N ILE A 69 -2.77 -3.23 5.06
CA ILE A 69 -4.14 -3.13 4.56
C ILE A 69 -5.10 -3.58 5.66
N ILE A 70 -5.96 -2.68 6.12
CA ILE A 70 -6.98 -2.98 7.12
C ILE A 70 -8.33 -3.02 6.44
N PHE A 71 -9.05 -4.14 6.57
CA PHE A 71 -10.44 -4.27 6.11
C PHE A 71 -11.42 -4.15 7.26
N ARG A 72 -12.54 -3.46 7.00
CA ARG A 72 -13.74 -3.44 7.86
C ARG A 72 -14.99 -3.58 6.98
N PRO A 73 -15.81 -4.64 7.09
CA PRO A 73 -15.65 -5.80 7.98
C PRO A 73 -14.44 -6.68 7.60
N VAL A 74 -14.23 -7.77 8.35
CA VAL A 74 -13.22 -8.80 8.04
C VAL A 74 -13.43 -9.37 6.63
N VAL A 75 -12.37 -9.32 5.82
CA VAL A 75 -12.32 -9.87 4.45
C VAL A 75 -11.06 -10.69 4.29
N ARG A 76 -11.12 -11.82 3.58
CA ARG A 76 -9.94 -12.63 3.25
C ARG A 76 -9.41 -12.24 1.87
N ILE A 77 -8.08 -12.15 1.75
CA ILE A 77 -7.40 -11.99 0.46
C ILE A 77 -7.03 -13.38 -0.07
N GLU A 78 -7.60 -13.77 -1.21
CA GLU A 78 -7.24 -15.03 -1.89
C GLU A 78 -6.03 -14.86 -2.81
N ARG A 79 -5.88 -13.67 -3.40
CA ARG A 79 -4.76 -13.33 -4.28
C ARG A 79 -4.42 -11.86 -4.17
N MET A 80 -3.13 -11.53 -4.16
CA MET A 80 -2.64 -10.16 -4.12
C MET A 80 -1.56 -9.96 -5.17
N GLU A 81 -1.63 -8.84 -5.88
CA GLU A 81 -0.53 -8.35 -6.69
C GLU A 81 -0.24 -6.88 -6.37
N ILE A 82 1.05 -6.55 -6.34
CA ILE A 82 1.52 -5.16 -6.28
C ILE A 82 2.44 -4.93 -7.46
N MET A 83 2.10 -3.97 -8.32
CA MET A 83 2.83 -3.65 -9.56
C MET A 83 3.06 -4.85 -10.48
N GLY A 84 2.12 -5.81 -10.50
CA GLY A 84 2.19 -7.03 -11.31
C GLY A 84 2.96 -8.19 -10.67
N ASP A 85 3.58 -7.97 -9.51
CA ASP A 85 4.22 -9.04 -8.75
C ASP A 85 3.21 -9.69 -7.80
N VAL A 86 3.04 -11.02 -7.90
CA VAL A 86 2.25 -11.80 -6.96
C VAL A 86 2.87 -11.71 -5.56
N LYS A 87 2.05 -11.39 -4.55
CA LYS A 87 2.45 -11.29 -3.14
C LYS A 87 1.69 -12.31 -2.29
N THR A 88 2.34 -12.78 -1.24
CA THR A 88 1.71 -13.56 -0.17
C THR A 88 1.56 -12.65 1.06
N PRO A 89 0.40 -12.02 1.27
CA PRO A 89 0.21 -11.15 2.42
C PRO A 89 0.20 -11.98 3.71
N SER A 90 0.84 -11.47 4.77
CA SER A 90 0.73 -12.02 6.12
C SER A 90 -0.39 -11.34 6.89
N GLU A 91 -1.18 -12.11 7.63
CA GLU A 91 -2.15 -11.55 8.58
C GLU A 91 -1.38 -11.08 9.82
N LYS A 92 -1.46 -9.78 10.12
CA LYS A 92 -0.79 -9.15 11.27
C LYS A 92 -1.67 -9.13 12.50
N SER A 93 -2.97 -8.90 12.32
CA SER A 93 -3.95 -8.87 13.40
C SER A 93 -5.37 -9.11 12.88
N ARG A 94 -6.24 -9.57 13.77
CA ARG A 94 -7.66 -9.81 13.51
C ARG A 94 -8.45 -9.61 14.80
N ASP A 95 -9.59 -8.95 14.68
CA ASP A 95 -10.63 -8.89 15.70
C ASP A 95 -12.01 -9.23 15.07
N LEU A 96 -13.11 -8.95 15.78
CA LEU A 96 -14.46 -9.25 15.31
C LEU A 96 -14.92 -8.35 14.15
N GLU A 97 -14.33 -7.15 14.02
CA GLU A 97 -14.74 -6.13 13.06
C GLU A 97 -13.72 -5.92 11.94
N SER A 98 -12.45 -6.27 12.17
CA SER A 98 -11.35 -5.93 11.30
C SER A 98 -10.27 -6.99 11.18
N VAL A 99 -9.56 -6.96 10.05
CA VAL A 99 -8.36 -7.76 9.80
C VAL A 99 -7.31 -6.89 9.13
N THR A 100 -6.05 -7.06 9.54
CA THR A 100 -4.90 -6.35 8.98
C THR A 100 -4.00 -7.34 8.26
N TYR A 101 -3.76 -7.08 6.98
CA TYR A 101 -2.76 -7.78 6.17
C TYR A 101 -1.55 -6.90 5.92
N VAL A 102 -0.39 -7.53 5.78
CA VAL A 102 0.87 -6.87 5.42
C VAL A 102 1.47 -7.53 4.20
N ALA A 103 1.90 -6.73 3.23
CA ALA A 103 2.72 -7.16 2.12
C ALA A 103 3.85 -6.17 1.86
N TYR A 104 4.89 -6.62 1.17
CA TYR A 104 6.06 -5.79 0.86
C TYR A 104 6.25 -5.67 -0.65
N PHE A 105 6.76 -4.52 -1.08
CA PHE A 105 7.19 -4.31 -2.46
C PHE A 105 8.47 -3.49 -2.54
N ASP A 106 9.23 -3.72 -3.60
CA ASP A 106 10.51 -3.07 -3.84
C ASP A 106 10.40 -2.01 -4.94
N THR A 107 11.23 -0.98 -4.79
CA THR A 107 11.41 0.08 -5.80
C THR A 107 12.78 0.00 -6.47
N LYS A 108 13.50 -1.14 -6.32
CA LYS A 108 14.84 -1.37 -6.90
C LYS A 108 14.86 -1.29 -8.43
N ALA A 109 13.80 -1.75 -9.08
CA ALA A 109 13.66 -1.66 -10.54
C ALA A 109 13.17 -0.27 -11.02
N LYS A 110 12.84 0.66 -10.12
CA LYS A 110 12.30 1.97 -10.47
C LYS A 110 13.43 2.98 -10.71
N GLN A 111 13.23 3.83 -11.71
CA GLN A 111 14.11 4.94 -12.00
C GLN A 111 13.51 6.24 -11.44
N ASN A 112 14.36 7.26 -11.27
CA ASN A 112 13.91 8.58 -10.88
C ASN A 112 12.87 9.12 -11.87
N SER A 113 11.68 9.50 -11.38
CA SER A 113 10.59 9.93 -12.25
C SER A 113 10.91 11.27 -12.93
N LYS A 114 10.69 11.33 -14.25
CA LYS A 114 10.87 12.56 -15.04
C LYS A 114 9.93 13.68 -14.55
N ASN A 115 10.27 14.92 -14.87
CA ASN A 115 9.36 16.04 -14.60
C ASN A 115 8.06 15.88 -15.40
N GLY A 116 6.93 16.30 -14.82
CA GLY A 116 5.60 16.16 -15.42
C GLY A 116 5.04 14.74 -15.50
N LYS A 117 5.86 13.70 -15.33
CA LYS A 117 5.39 12.30 -15.34
C LYS A 117 4.90 11.86 -13.95
N ARG A 118 3.90 11.00 -13.95
CA ARG A 118 3.48 10.19 -12.81
C ARG A 118 3.54 8.71 -13.16
N ASP A 119 4.03 7.92 -12.23
CA ASP A 119 4.04 6.47 -12.32
C ASP A 119 2.86 5.91 -11.52
N LYS A 120 2.51 4.65 -11.76
CA LYS A 120 1.39 3.97 -11.09
C LYS A 120 1.91 2.84 -10.20
N ILE A 121 1.37 2.76 -8.99
CA ILE A 121 1.44 1.59 -8.12
C ILE A 121 0.10 0.89 -8.26
N HIS A 122 0.06 -0.10 -9.13
CA HIS A 122 -1.12 -0.92 -9.35
C HIS A 122 -1.28 -1.90 -8.19
N ILE A 123 -2.47 -1.98 -7.61
CA ILE A 123 -2.81 -2.92 -6.55
C ILE A 123 -4.04 -3.72 -7.00
N PHE A 124 -3.88 -5.04 -7.00
CA PHE A 124 -4.95 -5.99 -7.26
C PHE A 124 -5.13 -6.90 -6.06
N LEU A 125 -6.37 -7.04 -5.60
CA LEU A 125 -6.76 -7.94 -4.52
C LEU A 125 -7.96 -8.77 -4.97
N ASP A 126 -7.84 -10.09 -4.95
CA ASP A 126 -8.99 -10.99 -5.03
C ASP A 126 -9.54 -11.19 -3.61
N LEU A 127 -10.76 -10.70 -3.37
CA LEU A 127 -11.42 -10.72 -2.07
C LEU A 127 -12.47 -11.84 -1.98
N GLY A 128 -12.35 -12.88 -2.81
CA GLY A 128 -13.20 -14.06 -2.78
C GLY A 128 -14.65 -13.73 -3.06
N GLU A 129 -15.53 -13.93 -2.08
CA GLU A 129 -16.98 -13.70 -2.24
C GLU A 129 -17.35 -12.23 -2.56
N TYR A 130 -16.47 -11.27 -2.27
CA TYR A 130 -16.68 -9.87 -2.58
C TYR A 130 -16.31 -9.52 -4.02
N GLY A 131 -15.49 -10.36 -4.67
CA GLY A 131 -14.94 -10.13 -6.00
C GLY A 131 -13.60 -9.36 -5.96
N PRO A 132 -12.99 -9.13 -7.14
CA PRO A 132 -11.71 -8.42 -7.23
C PRO A 132 -11.87 -6.93 -6.89
N LEU A 133 -10.85 -6.38 -6.24
CA LEU A 133 -10.61 -4.95 -6.08
C LEU A 133 -9.34 -4.60 -6.87
N ASN A 134 -9.46 -3.68 -7.81
CA ASN A 134 -8.35 -3.22 -8.64
C ASN A 134 -8.29 -1.68 -8.64
N PHE A 135 -7.12 -1.12 -8.29
CA PHE A 135 -6.92 0.32 -8.32
C PHE A 135 -5.45 0.72 -8.49
N ASP A 136 -5.24 1.96 -8.94
CA ASP A 136 -3.93 2.57 -9.03
C ASP A 136 -3.75 3.60 -7.91
N LEU A 137 -2.54 3.65 -7.33
CA LEU A 137 -2.04 4.81 -6.63
C LEU A 137 -1.07 5.56 -7.53
N GLN A 138 -1.14 6.88 -7.55
CA GLN A 138 -0.23 7.71 -8.32
C GLN A 138 1.05 8.00 -7.54
N ALA A 139 2.20 7.86 -8.20
CA ALA A 139 3.52 7.91 -7.56
C ALA A 139 4.55 8.76 -8.31
N LYS A 140 5.53 9.26 -7.55
CA LYS A 140 6.85 9.67 -8.06
C LYS A 140 7.96 9.01 -7.26
N TYR A 141 9.01 8.63 -7.98
CA TYR A 141 10.21 8.03 -7.44
C TYR A 141 11.37 9.02 -7.47
N TYR A 142 12.06 9.14 -6.34
CA TYR A 142 13.17 10.07 -6.11
C TYR A 142 14.40 9.34 -5.60
N ARG A 143 15.59 9.93 -5.75
CA ARG A 143 16.82 9.38 -5.11
C ARG A 143 16.76 9.56 -3.58
N GLU A 144 17.52 8.77 -2.81
CA GLU A 144 17.48 8.79 -1.33
C GLU A 144 17.78 10.15 -0.68
N LYS A 145 18.50 11.04 -1.36
CA LYS A 145 18.90 12.36 -0.85
C LYS A 145 18.17 13.52 -1.53
N ASP A 146 17.14 13.21 -2.31
CA ASP A 146 16.37 14.24 -2.99
C ASP A 146 15.27 14.75 -2.06
N ASN A 147 15.37 16.02 -1.66
CA ASN A 147 14.41 16.67 -0.76
C ASN A 147 12.99 16.69 -1.32
N HIS A 148 12.80 16.55 -2.64
CA HIS A 148 11.46 16.45 -3.21
C HIS A 148 10.68 15.24 -2.69
N ALA A 149 11.36 14.19 -2.23
CA ALA A 149 10.76 12.99 -1.66
C ALA A 149 9.92 13.30 -0.41
N VAL A 150 10.25 14.36 0.34
CA VAL A 150 9.57 14.74 1.59
C VAL A 150 8.72 16.01 1.46
N TRP A 151 8.61 16.61 0.28
CA TRP A 151 7.73 17.77 0.09
C TRP A 151 6.25 17.35 0.16
N GLY A 152 5.41 18.19 0.76
CA GLY A 152 3.97 17.94 0.89
C GLY A 152 3.64 17.53 2.32
N ASN A 153 2.69 16.61 2.47
CA ASN A 153 2.25 16.11 3.76
C ASN A 153 2.84 14.73 4.02
N GLN A 154 3.10 14.42 5.29
CA GLN A 154 3.34 13.05 5.73
C GLN A 154 2.08 12.22 5.45
N LEU A 155 2.25 11.03 4.89
CA LEU A 155 1.19 10.06 4.65
C LEU A 155 1.07 9.16 5.88
N HIS A 156 0.00 9.31 6.65
CA HIS A 156 -0.33 8.42 7.75
C HIS A 156 -1.09 7.21 7.23
N HIS A 157 -2.15 7.45 6.46
CA HIS A 157 -2.94 6.39 5.84
C HIS A 157 -3.76 6.91 4.65
N ILE A 158 -4.33 5.98 3.89
CA ILE A 158 -5.28 6.23 2.82
C ILE A 158 -6.57 5.48 3.17
N ASP A 159 -7.67 6.21 3.32
CA ASP A 159 -8.99 5.61 3.52
C ASP A 159 -9.69 5.41 2.17
N LEU A 160 -10.14 4.18 1.93
CA LEU A 160 -10.95 3.80 0.78
C LEU A 160 -12.36 3.43 1.25
N GLU A 161 -13.37 4.03 0.64
CA GLU A 161 -14.75 3.57 0.74
C GLU A 161 -15.08 2.83 -0.56
N ALA A 162 -15.44 1.56 -0.44
CA ALA A 162 -15.75 0.71 -1.58
C ALA A 162 -17.11 0.02 -1.45
N PHE A 163 -17.69 -0.34 -2.58
CA PHE A 163 -18.95 -1.07 -2.65
C PHE A 163 -18.84 -2.24 -3.62
N CYS A 164 -19.53 -3.33 -3.29
CA CYS A 164 -19.54 -4.54 -4.11
C CYS A 164 -20.70 -4.45 -5.09
N SER A 165 -20.40 -4.51 -6.39
CA SER A 165 -21.39 -4.42 -7.45
C SER A 165 -20.98 -5.25 -8.65
N GLY A 166 -21.88 -6.13 -9.12
CA GLY A 166 -21.64 -6.93 -10.32
C GLY A 166 -20.48 -7.94 -10.20
N GLY A 167 -20.19 -8.41 -8.98
CA GLY A 167 -19.09 -9.34 -8.73
C GLY A 167 -17.70 -8.69 -8.67
N GLU A 168 -17.63 -7.37 -8.52
CA GLU A 168 -16.40 -6.60 -8.36
C GLU A 168 -16.54 -5.61 -7.19
N VAL A 169 -15.43 -5.28 -6.54
CA VAL A 169 -15.34 -4.23 -5.53
C VAL A 169 -14.86 -2.94 -6.18
N LYS A 170 -15.68 -1.89 -6.11
CA LYS A 170 -15.41 -0.58 -6.71
C LYS A 170 -15.16 0.47 -5.63
N ILE A 171 -14.07 1.22 -5.78
CA ILE A 171 -13.77 2.36 -4.91
C ILE A 171 -14.69 3.52 -5.28
N SER A 172 -15.47 3.99 -4.30
CA SER A 172 -16.30 5.20 -4.42
C SER A 172 -15.59 6.45 -3.92
N LYS A 173 -14.63 6.29 -3.00
CA LYS A 173 -13.89 7.40 -2.38
C LYS A 173 -12.51 6.95 -1.96
N MET A 174 -11.52 7.82 -2.14
CA MET A 174 -10.14 7.64 -1.69
C MET A 174 -9.69 8.95 -1.04
N LEU A 175 -9.29 8.89 0.24
CA LEU A 175 -8.85 10.06 1.01
C LEU A 175 -7.46 9.81 1.58
N PHE A 176 -6.57 10.79 1.43
CA PHE A 176 -5.21 10.76 1.96
C PHE A 176 -5.15 11.60 3.24
N TRP A 177 -4.52 11.06 4.27
CA TRP A 177 -4.34 11.73 5.56
C TRP A 177 -2.85 11.90 5.83
#